data_AF-A0A497N0E2-F1
#
_entry.id   AF-A0A497N0E2-F1
#
_cell.length_a   1.000
_cell.length_b   1.000
_cell.length_c   1.000
_cell.angle_alpha   90.00
_cell.angle_beta   90.00
_cell.angle_gamma   90.00
#
_symmetry.space_group_name_H-M   'P 1'
#
loop_
_entity.id
_entity.type
_entity.pdbx_description
1 polymer ?
#
loop_
_entity_poly.entity_id
_entity_poly.type
_entity_poly.pdbx_seq_one_letter_code
_entity_poly.pdbx_strand_id
1 'polypeptide(L)' 'MDDSPHTIVLIWDRDDVEEVERIKKEFEEYLRKGWIAFTVTSDEKKILVYKFDPNFEKVILTPIIEGG' A
#
# COMPACT_ATOMS: atom_id res chain seq x y z
N MET A 1 -6.49 25.20 -1.96
CA MET A 1 -7.10 23.89 -1.67
C MET A 1 -5.95 22.92 -1.72
N ASP A 2 -5.70 22.20 -0.63
CA ASP A 2 -4.53 21.35 -0.44
C ASP A 2 -4.64 20.13 -1.38
N ASP A 3 -4.12 20.27 -2.60
CA ASP A 3 -3.99 19.20 -3.59
C ASP A 3 -2.76 18.35 -3.22
N SER A 4 -2.85 17.71 -2.06
CA SER A 4 -1.86 16.71 -1.67
C SER A 4 -2.17 15.44 -2.45
N PRO A 5 -1.19 14.82 -3.16
CA PRO A 5 -1.41 13.51 -3.75
C PRO A 5 -1.79 12.55 -2.63
N HIS A 6 -3.05 12.13 -2.61
CA HIS A 6 -3.65 11.32 -1.53
C HIS A 6 -2.98 9.94 -1.48
N THR A 7 -1.80 9.91 -0.87
CA THR A 7 -1.03 8.69 -0.64
C THR A 7 -1.58 8.04 0.63
N ILE A 8 -2.00 6.79 0.52
CA ILE A 8 -2.56 6.03 1.64
C ILE A 8 -1.46 5.15 2.20
N VAL A 9 -1.19 5.26 3.49
CA VAL A 9 -0.22 4.38 4.17
C VAL A 9 -1.00 3.35 4.96
N LEU A 10 -0.84 2.08 4.58
CA LEU A 10 -1.41 0.94 5.29
C LEU A 10 -0.31 0.36 6.17
N ILE A 11 -0.58 0.28 7.47
CA ILE A 11 0.31 -0.33 8.48
C ILE A 11 -0.54 -1.34 9.22
N TRP A 12 0.00 -2.52 9.47
CA TRP A 12 -0.67 -3.57 10.20
C TRP A 12 0.30 -4.38 11.03
N ASP A 13 -0.22 -4.99 12.08
CA ASP A 13 0.49 -6.02 12.81
C ASP A 13 0.28 -7.38 12.14
N ARG A 14 1.38 -8.11 11.90
CA ARG A 14 1.31 -9.44 11.25
C ARG A 14 0.75 -10.54 12.16
N ASP A 15 0.76 -10.34 13.47
CA ASP A 15 0.18 -11.25 14.48
C ASP A 15 -1.34 -11.06 14.57
N ASP A 16 -1.84 -9.88 14.17
CA ASP A 16 -3.27 -9.58 14.12
C ASP A 16 -3.91 -10.02 12.79
N VAL A 17 -4.45 -11.24 12.79
CA VAL A 17 -5.05 -11.86 11.59
C VAL A 17 -6.21 -11.04 11.04
N GLU A 18 -7.03 -10.44 11.91
CA GLU A 18 -8.19 -9.65 11.49
C GLU A 18 -7.76 -8.36 10.77
N GLU A 19 -6.73 -7.69 11.31
CA GLU A 19 -6.14 -6.51 10.68
C GLU A 19 -5.48 -6.84 9.34
N VAL A 20 -4.71 -7.94 9.29
CA VAL A 20 -4.08 -8.44 8.05
C VAL A 20 -5.14 -8.69 6.97
N GLU A 21 -6.25 -9.35 7.30
CA GLU A 21 -7.32 -9.62 6.33
C GLU A 21 -8.02 -8.35 5.85
N ARG A 22 -8.25 -7.39 6.75
CA ARG A 22 -8.85 -6.09 6.42
C ARG A 22 -7.96 -5.30 5.47
N ILE A 23 -6.68 -5.19 5.80
CA ILE A 23 -5.71 -4.43 5.02
C ILE A 23 -5.46 -5.08 3.67
N LYS A 24 -5.43 -6.41 3.62
CA LYS A 24 -5.37 -7.16 2.35
C LYS A 24 -6.54 -6.80 1.44
N LYS A 25 -7.77 -6.74 1.96
CA LYS A 25 -8.94 -6.34 1.16
C LYS A 25 -8.80 -4.91 0.63
N GLU A 26 -8.39 -3.97 1.49
CA GLU A 26 -8.17 -2.58 1.05
C GLU A 26 -7.10 -2.50 -0.04
N PHE A 27 -5.95 -3.16 0.18
CA PHE A 27 -4.87 -3.25 -0.80
C PHE A 27 -5.35 -3.75 -2.17
N GLU A 28 -6.09 -4.86 -2.19
CA GLU A 28 -6.62 -5.43 -3.44
C GLU A 28 -7.64 -4.50 -4.10
N GLU A 29 -8.47 -3.81 -3.31
CA GLU A 29 -9.44 -2.84 -3.83
C GLU A 29 -8.75 -1.63 -4.47
N TYR A 30 -7.71 -1.08 -3.84
CA TYR A 30 -6.94 0.04 -4.39
C TYR A 30 -6.17 -0.37 -5.65
N LEU A 31 -5.52 -1.54 -5.66
CA LEU A 31 -4.87 -2.05 -6.87
C LEU A 31 -5.86 -2.19 -8.03
N ARG A 32 -7.09 -2.67 -7.78
CA ARG A 32 -8.15 -2.74 -8.80
C ARG A 32 -8.60 -1.37 -9.30
N LYS A 33 -8.53 -0.33 -8.47
CA LYS A 33 -8.80 1.06 -8.86
C LYS A 33 -7.65 1.68 -9.69
N GLY A 34 -6.61 0.92 -10.00
CA GLY A 34 -5.44 1.42 -10.72
C GLY A 34 -4.48 2.20 -9.81
N TRP A 35 -4.42 1.86 -8.51
CA TRP A 35 -3.40 2.40 -7.62
C TRP A 35 -2.17 1.50 -7.64
N ILE A 36 -1.04 2.06 -7.23
CA ILE A 36 0.23 1.35 -7.09
C ILE A 36 0.57 1.25 -5.61
N ALA A 37 0.93 0.05 -5.16
CA ALA A 37 1.47 -0.15 -3.82
C ALA A 37 2.99 -0.26 -3.84
N PHE A 38 3.65 0.30 -2.84
CA PHE A 38 5.07 0.22 -2.60
C PHE A 38 5.36 0.02 -1.11
N THR A 39 6.33 -0.84 -0.82
CA THR A 39 6.85 -1.02 0.54
C THR A 39 8.24 -0.42 0.65
N VAL A 40 8.65 -0.06 1.87
CA VAL A 40 10.00 0.40 2.17
C VAL A 40 10.71 -0.72 2.91
N THR A 41 11.73 -1.28 2.30
CA THR A 41 12.58 -2.30 2.93
C THR A 41 13.54 -1.67 3.95
N SER A 42 14.15 -2.49 4.80
CA SER A 42 15.16 -2.06 5.78
C SER A 42 16.36 -1.34 5.15
N ASP A 43 16.60 -1.54 3.85
CA ASP A 43 17.64 -0.87 3.06
C ASP A 43 17.17 0.50 2.50
N GLU A 44 16.06 1.04 3.02
CA GLU A 44 15.36 2.26 2.57
C GLU A 44 14.91 2.24 1.09
N LYS A 45 15.01 1.08 0.44
CA LYS A 45 14.56 0.90 -0.94
C LYS A 45 13.05 0.75 -1.01
N LYS A 46 12.44 1.58 -1.86
CA LYS A 46 11.04 1.46 -2.26
C LYS A 46 10.91 0.36 -3.31
N ILE A 47 10.13 -0.67 -3.01
CA ILE A 47 9.86 -1.78 -3.92
C ILE A 47 8.38 -1.78 -4.26
N LEU A 48 8.05 -1.92 -5.54
CA LEU A 48 6.68 -2.08 -6.00
C LEU A 48 6.12 -3.43 -5.56
N VAL A 49 4.98 -3.39 -4.91
CA VAL A 49 4.31 -4.56 -4.36
C VAL A 49 3.07 -4.83 -5.20
N TYR A 50 3.15 -5.84 -6.08
CA TYR A 50 2.02 -6.26 -6.91
C TYR A 50 1.08 -7.23 -6.19
N LYS A 51 1.55 -7.85 -5.12
CA LYS A 51 0.81 -8.84 -4.34
C LYS A 51 0.99 -8.55 -2.86
N PHE A 52 -0.12 -8.56 -2.11
CA PHE A 52 -0.09 -8.35 -0.68
C PHE A 52 0.80 -9.39 0.00
N ASP A 53 1.75 -8.92 0.80
CA ASP A 53 2.63 -9.77 1.59
C ASP A 53 2.60 -9.27 3.05
N PRO A 54 2.09 -10.10 3.99
CA PRO A 54 1.91 -9.68 5.37
C PRO A 54 3.25 -9.43 6.09
N ASN A 55 4.39 -9.89 5.55
CA ASN A 55 5.70 -9.70 6.17
C ASN A 55 6.22 -8.26 6.08
N PHE A 56 5.63 -7.41 5.23
CA PHE A 56 6.09 -6.03 5.11
C PHE A 56 5.64 -5.14 6.26
N GLU A 57 4.52 -5.47 6.94
CA GLU A 57 3.91 -4.69 8.05
C GLU A 57 3.51 -3.24 7.68
N LYS A 58 3.92 -2.78 6.49
CA LYS A 58 3.68 -1.45 5.96
C LYS A 58 3.76 -1.46 4.43
N VAL A 59 2.72 -0.94 3.80
CA VAL A 59 2.74 -0.55 2.40
C VAL A 59 2.15 0.84 2.21
N ILE A 60 2.53 1.46 1.12
CA ILE A 60 2.12 2.79 0.75
C ILE A 60 1.44 2.68 -0.62
N LEU A 61 0.22 3.17 -0.73
CA LEU A 61 -0.60 3.18 -1.91
C LEU A 61 -0.62 4.59 -2.48
N THR A 62 -0.27 4.73 -3.76
CA THR A 62 -0.39 5.98 -4.51
C THR A 62 -1.33 5.80 -5.69
N PRO A 63 -2.19 6.78 -5.99
CA PRO A 63 -2.91 6.77 -7.26
C PRO A 63 -1.89 6.89 -8.42
N ILE A 64 -2.16 6.22 -9.54
CA ILE A 64 -1.47 6.50 -10.80
C ILE A 64 -2.03 7.81 -11.31
N ILE A 65 -1.30 8.91 -11.11
CA ILE A 65 -1.62 10.17 -11.76
C ILE A 65 -1.00 10.08 -13.16
N GLU A 66 -1.81 9.78 -14.18
CA GLU A 66 -1.41 9.93 -15.58
C GLU A 66 -1.25 11.43 -15.87
N GLY A 67 -0.07 11.97 -15.58
CA GLY A 67 0.35 13.29 -16.01
C GLY A 67 1.29 13.15 -17.21
N GLY A 68 0.74 13.20 -18.42
CA GLY A 68 1.47 13.16 -19.68
C GLY A 68 0.56 13.20 -20.90
#